data_AF-A0A832A8T2-F1
#
_entry.id   AF-A0A832A8T2-F1
#
_cell.length_a   1.000
_cell.length_b   1.000
_cell.length_c   1.000
_cell.angle_alpha   90.00
_cell.angle_beta   90.00
_cell.angle_gamma   90.00
#
_symmetry.space_group_name_H-M   'P 1'
#
loop_
_entity.id
_entity.type
_entity.pdbx_description
1 polymer ?
#
loop_
_entity_poly.entity_id
_entity_poly.type
_entity_poly.pdbx_seq_one_letter_code
_entity_poly.pdbx_strand_id
1 'polypeptide(L)'
;MSNSGISRKIEIMKNLLKAIHKGENVEELKKKFGDVIAQISPFEIPLIEQHLVVEGVSVEEILRLCDLHVELFRDYLAGKELSNVPKGHPVDLFVKENELILKQSEALGFYSSMLLKAQSIEEASRYLQGLLNVVNSLRALRSHYRKVQMLLFPYLERRGIIAIPRVLWGREDQVVVKLRKLSEEIKKALELRGLEDIRRVGELGIDIAKDVGELVFRENKILFPAVWTLFSEGEWSAIAKIADEIGWIVDVKDREWSPREKPVLPYELKVPIELQQLENLPPEFKDIALRGGLNPDTYEIKEEGDVDLETGYLNVEEVKELIRSLPIEVTYADKNDRVTFYSESKLRKGFVRTKTILGRRLEFCHPPRLEKLVRSVVDEL
;
A
#
# COMPACT_ATOMS: atom_id res chain seq x y z
N MET A 1 -28.91 10.59 -15.57
CA MET A 1 -29.18 10.65 -14.11
C MET A 1 -29.54 12.08 -13.78
N SER A 2 -30.72 12.33 -13.20
CA SER A 2 -31.36 13.65 -13.12
C SER A 2 -30.76 14.55 -12.02
N ASN A 3 -30.61 15.85 -12.32
CA ASN A 3 -30.14 16.90 -11.40
C ASN A 3 -30.89 16.99 -10.05
N SER A 4 -32.06 16.36 -9.89
CA SER A 4 -32.85 16.43 -8.66
C SER A 4 -32.35 15.55 -7.52
N GLY A 5 -31.63 14.45 -7.82
CA GLY A 5 -31.10 13.54 -6.80
C GLY A 5 -29.91 14.13 -6.04
N ILE A 6 -29.02 14.83 -6.76
CA ILE A 6 -27.81 15.44 -6.21
C ILE A 6 -28.17 16.63 -5.29
N SER A 7 -29.10 17.51 -5.71
CA SER A 7 -29.55 18.63 -4.86
C SER A 7 -30.13 18.16 -3.52
N ARG A 8 -30.87 17.04 -3.51
CA ARG A 8 -31.42 16.46 -2.27
C ARG A 8 -30.33 15.91 -1.36
N LYS A 9 -29.31 15.22 -1.91
CA LYS A 9 -28.15 14.72 -1.14
C LYS A 9 -27.34 15.88 -0.55
N ILE A 10 -27.12 16.94 -1.33
CA ILE A 10 -26.46 18.18 -0.88
C ILE A 10 -27.23 18.79 0.30
N GLU A 11 -28.56 18.88 0.22
CA GLU A 11 -29.38 19.48 1.28
C GLU A 11 -29.40 18.64 2.58
N ILE A 12 -29.34 17.33 2.45
CA ILE A 12 -29.23 16.43 3.60
C ILE A 12 -27.85 16.52 4.24
N MET A 13 -26.77 16.54 3.44
CA MET A 13 -25.42 16.79 3.95
C MET A 13 -25.33 18.14 4.65
N LYS A 14 -25.91 19.21 4.09
CA LYS A 14 -26.01 20.51 4.77
C LYS A 14 -26.63 20.40 6.16
N ASN A 15 -27.73 19.65 6.29
CA ASN A 15 -28.42 19.47 7.57
C ASN A 15 -27.57 18.65 8.55
N LEU A 16 -26.87 17.62 8.07
CA LEU A 16 -25.91 16.85 8.86
C LEU A 16 -24.80 17.76 9.40
N LEU A 17 -24.17 18.56 8.55
CA LEU A 17 -23.05 19.43 8.92
C LEU A 17 -23.48 20.54 9.89
N LYS A 18 -24.69 21.09 9.72
CA LYS A 18 -25.27 22.04 10.70
C LYS A 18 -25.53 21.38 12.05
N ALA A 19 -25.98 20.12 12.06
CA ALA A 19 -26.24 19.38 13.28
C ALA A 19 -24.94 19.04 14.04
N ILE A 20 -23.90 18.64 13.30
CA ILE A 20 -22.53 18.47 13.78
C ILE A 20 -22.02 19.77 14.44
N HIS A 21 -22.20 20.91 13.77
CA HIS A 21 -21.72 22.19 14.25
C HIS A 21 -22.44 22.66 15.54
N LYS A 22 -23.67 22.18 15.77
CA LYS A 22 -24.41 22.39 17.02
C LYS A 22 -23.99 21.47 18.16
N GLY A 23 -23.03 20.56 17.92
CA GLY A 23 -22.56 19.58 18.89
C GLY A 23 -23.53 18.41 19.09
N GLU A 24 -24.40 18.12 18.12
CA GLU A 24 -25.25 16.93 18.18
C GLU A 24 -24.39 15.65 18.25
N ASN A 25 -24.87 14.63 18.97
CA ASN A 25 -24.12 13.41 19.22
C ASN A 25 -23.92 12.60 17.92
N VAL A 26 -22.68 12.17 17.67
CA VAL A 26 -22.29 11.39 16.47
C VAL A 26 -23.16 10.15 16.28
N GLU A 27 -23.49 9.44 17.36
CA GLU A 27 -24.27 8.20 17.34
C GLU A 27 -25.74 8.45 16.95
N GLU A 28 -26.30 9.59 17.36
CA GLU A 28 -27.65 10.02 16.99
C GLU A 28 -27.71 10.44 15.51
N LEU A 29 -26.66 11.12 15.05
CA LEU A 29 -26.52 11.52 13.65
C LEU A 29 -26.37 10.29 12.72
N LYS A 30 -25.61 9.27 13.14
CA LYS A 30 -25.53 7.98 12.43
C LYS A 30 -26.91 7.35 12.25
N LYS A 31 -27.70 7.26 13.32
CA LYS A 31 -29.07 6.69 13.26
C LYS A 31 -30.01 7.50 12.36
N LYS A 32 -29.88 8.83 12.36
CA LYS A 32 -30.78 9.73 11.66
C LYS A 32 -30.47 9.87 10.17
N PHE A 33 -29.21 9.78 9.78
CA PHE A 33 -28.75 10.05 8.42
C PHE A 33 -28.08 8.86 7.72
N GLY A 34 -27.91 7.74 8.42
CA GLY A 34 -27.16 6.57 7.95
C GLY A 34 -27.59 6.04 6.57
N ASP A 35 -28.88 5.92 6.31
CA ASP A 35 -29.38 5.41 5.02
C ASP A 35 -29.06 6.33 3.83
N VAL A 36 -28.92 7.63 4.08
CA VAL A 36 -28.56 8.61 3.05
C VAL A 36 -27.06 8.67 2.88
N ILE A 37 -26.31 8.62 3.98
CA ILE A 37 -24.85 8.49 4.02
C ILE A 37 -24.41 7.26 3.20
N ALA A 38 -25.09 6.13 3.37
CA ALA A 38 -24.87 4.90 2.59
C ALA A 38 -25.00 5.06 1.06
N GLN A 39 -25.78 6.05 0.62
CA GLN A 39 -26.07 6.31 -0.79
C GLN A 39 -25.19 7.41 -1.39
N ILE A 40 -24.40 8.11 -0.57
CA ILE A 40 -23.45 9.12 -1.03
C ILE A 40 -22.18 8.40 -1.47
N SER A 41 -21.86 8.55 -2.75
CA SER A 41 -20.59 8.06 -3.25
C SER A 41 -19.45 8.98 -2.78
N PRO A 42 -18.24 8.46 -2.48
CA PRO A 42 -17.08 9.31 -2.17
C PRO A 42 -16.81 10.40 -3.22
N PHE A 43 -17.21 10.19 -4.48
CA PHE A 43 -17.09 11.18 -5.55
C PHE A 43 -18.07 12.36 -5.45
N GLU A 44 -19.16 12.20 -4.71
CA GLU A 44 -20.15 13.26 -4.48
C GLU A 44 -19.71 14.18 -3.33
N ILE A 45 -18.81 13.73 -2.44
CA ILE A 45 -18.37 14.50 -1.25
C ILE A 45 -17.64 15.80 -1.64
N PRO A 46 -16.61 15.80 -2.52
CA PRO A 46 -15.95 17.03 -2.92
C PRO A 46 -16.88 18.04 -3.61
N LEU A 47 -17.89 17.55 -4.36
CA LEU A 47 -18.91 18.39 -4.99
C LEU A 47 -19.82 19.05 -3.94
N ILE A 48 -20.24 18.28 -2.94
CA ILE A 48 -21.05 18.78 -1.81
C ILE A 48 -20.28 19.83 -1.00
N GLU A 49 -19.01 19.58 -0.70
CA GLU A 49 -18.10 20.53 -0.04
C GLU A 49 -17.93 21.80 -0.85
N GLN A 50 -17.73 21.66 -2.16
CA GLN A 50 -17.61 22.79 -3.06
C GLN A 50 -18.88 23.68 -3.05
N HIS A 51 -20.06 23.09 -2.92
CA HIS A 51 -21.31 23.84 -2.76
C HIS A 51 -21.40 24.59 -1.42
N LEU A 52 -20.88 23.99 -0.33
CA LEU A 52 -20.90 24.59 1.00
C LEU A 52 -20.01 25.83 1.12
N VAL A 53 -18.84 25.83 0.45
CA VAL A 53 -17.98 27.01 0.37
C VAL A 53 -18.70 28.19 -0.29
N VAL A 54 -19.41 27.93 -1.39
CA VAL A 54 -20.13 28.98 -2.15
C VAL A 54 -21.18 29.67 -1.28
N GLU A 55 -21.73 28.95 -0.31
CA GLU A 55 -22.72 29.46 0.64
C GLU A 55 -22.12 30.10 1.89
N GLY A 56 -20.79 30.23 1.96
CA GLY A 56 -20.09 30.99 2.98
C GLY A 56 -19.56 30.18 4.17
N VAL A 57 -19.56 28.85 4.10
CA VAL A 57 -18.90 28.01 5.12
C VAL A 57 -17.38 28.16 5.00
N SER A 58 -16.69 28.36 6.11
CA SER A 58 -15.23 28.59 6.09
C SER A 58 -14.44 27.33 5.77
N VAL A 59 -13.24 27.51 5.20
CA VAL A 59 -12.31 26.42 4.87
C VAL A 59 -11.98 25.56 6.09
N GLU A 60 -11.77 26.20 7.24
CA GLU A 60 -11.40 25.50 8.48
C GLU A 60 -12.56 24.65 9.01
N GLU A 61 -13.80 25.14 8.90
CA GLU A 61 -14.99 24.36 9.24
C GLU A 61 -15.15 23.13 8.34
N ILE A 62 -14.90 23.26 7.04
CA ILE A 62 -15.01 22.13 6.10
C ILE A 62 -13.96 21.07 6.40
N LEU A 63 -12.70 21.47 6.66
CA LEU A 63 -11.66 20.50 7.02
C LEU A 63 -11.94 19.78 8.35
N ARG A 64 -12.56 20.45 9.34
CA ARG A 64 -13.05 19.81 10.57
C ARG A 64 -14.23 18.86 10.31
N LEU A 65 -15.06 19.19 9.32
CA LEU A 65 -16.17 18.33 8.90
C LEU A 65 -15.67 17.06 8.19
N CYS A 66 -14.51 17.10 7.52
CA CYS A 66 -13.87 15.91 6.96
C CYS A 66 -13.56 14.88 8.05
N ASP A 67 -13.04 15.32 9.19
CA ASP A 67 -12.76 14.43 10.32
C ASP A 67 -14.00 13.69 10.82
N LEU A 68 -15.10 14.43 10.99
CA LEU A 68 -16.31 13.85 11.55
C LEU A 68 -17.10 13.03 10.53
N HIS A 69 -17.08 13.41 9.25
CA HIS A 69 -17.75 12.59 8.25
C HIS A 69 -16.99 11.27 8.07
N VAL A 70 -15.65 11.22 8.03
CA VAL A 70 -14.94 9.95 7.84
C VAL A 70 -15.29 8.98 8.97
N GLU A 71 -15.44 9.50 10.20
CA GLU A 71 -15.90 8.74 11.35
C GLU A 71 -17.38 8.29 11.25
N LEU A 72 -18.27 9.12 10.71
CA LEU A 72 -19.67 8.76 10.42
C LEU A 72 -19.81 7.74 9.29
N PHE A 73 -18.92 7.84 8.29
CA PHE A 73 -18.86 6.97 7.13
C PHE A 73 -18.05 5.70 7.39
N ARG A 74 -17.27 5.59 8.48
CA ARG A 74 -16.46 4.40 8.85
C ARG A 74 -17.26 3.10 8.74
N ASP A 75 -18.41 3.02 9.40
CA ASP A 75 -19.25 1.81 9.40
C ASP A 75 -19.79 1.50 7.99
N TYR A 76 -20.03 2.56 7.22
CA TYR A 76 -20.44 2.51 5.83
C TYR A 76 -19.29 2.30 4.84
N LEU A 77 -18.04 2.48 5.24
CA LEU A 77 -16.85 2.22 4.44
C LEU A 77 -16.42 0.78 4.66
N ALA A 78 -16.28 0.34 5.92
CA ALA A 78 -15.91 -1.02 6.29
C ALA A 78 -16.94 -2.08 5.85
N GLY A 79 -18.23 -1.70 5.70
CA GLY A 79 -19.27 -2.66 5.33
C GLY A 79 -19.61 -3.62 6.47
N LYS A 80 -20.83 -4.19 6.44
CA LYS A 80 -21.29 -5.11 7.50
C LYS A 80 -20.39 -6.34 7.64
N GLU A 81 -19.76 -6.75 6.55
CA GLU A 81 -18.90 -7.94 6.47
C GLU A 81 -17.63 -7.83 7.32
N LEU A 82 -17.14 -6.61 7.58
CA LEU A 82 -15.96 -6.36 8.43
C LEU A 82 -16.30 -6.07 9.90
N SER A 83 -17.59 -6.12 10.28
CA SER A 83 -18.03 -5.75 11.64
C SER A 83 -17.47 -6.65 12.76
N ASN A 84 -17.02 -7.86 12.42
CA ASN A 84 -16.45 -8.82 13.37
C ASN A 84 -14.91 -8.82 13.41
N VAL A 85 -14.25 -7.93 12.67
CA VAL A 85 -12.78 -7.85 12.64
C VAL A 85 -12.28 -7.32 13.99
N PRO A 86 -11.38 -8.04 14.69
CA PRO A 86 -10.82 -7.59 15.96
C PRO A 86 -9.97 -6.31 15.81
N LYS A 87 -9.95 -5.46 16.84
CA LYS A 87 -9.12 -4.25 16.84
C LYS A 87 -7.63 -4.59 16.73
N GLY A 88 -6.95 -3.92 15.82
CA GLY A 88 -5.54 -4.10 15.53
C GLY A 88 -5.20 -5.32 14.68
N HIS A 89 -6.21 -6.07 14.22
CA HIS A 89 -6.05 -7.04 13.14
C HIS A 89 -5.56 -6.33 11.86
N PRO A 90 -4.75 -6.96 10.98
CA PRO A 90 -4.27 -6.32 9.75
C PRO A 90 -5.36 -5.65 8.91
N VAL A 91 -6.51 -6.31 8.73
CA VAL A 91 -7.67 -5.72 8.02
C VAL A 91 -8.19 -4.44 8.70
N ASP A 92 -8.30 -4.42 10.03
CA ASP A 92 -8.70 -3.21 10.77
C ASP A 92 -7.68 -2.08 10.53
N LEU A 93 -6.39 -2.40 10.56
CA LEU A 93 -5.33 -1.42 10.30
C LEU A 93 -5.35 -0.92 8.85
N PHE A 94 -5.56 -1.80 7.86
CA PHE A 94 -5.73 -1.41 6.46
C PHE A 94 -6.92 -0.47 6.27
N VAL A 95 -8.06 -0.76 6.91
CA VAL A 95 -9.23 0.14 6.87
C VAL A 95 -8.91 1.50 7.49
N LYS A 96 -8.22 1.53 8.64
CA LYS A 96 -7.77 2.78 9.27
C LYS A 96 -6.78 3.57 8.42
N GLU A 97 -5.84 2.90 7.75
CA GLU A 97 -4.97 3.56 6.78
C GLU A 97 -5.79 4.18 5.64
N ASN A 98 -6.82 3.48 5.17
CA ASN A 98 -7.72 3.97 4.14
C ASN A 98 -8.59 5.15 4.58
N GLU A 99 -9.04 5.19 5.83
CA GLU A 99 -9.70 6.38 6.39
C GLU A 99 -8.78 7.60 6.37
N LEU A 100 -7.51 7.41 6.77
CA LEU A 100 -6.52 8.48 6.72
C LEU A 100 -6.26 8.93 5.27
N ILE A 101 -6.11 8.00 4.34
CA ILE A 101 -5.88 8.29 2.92
C ILE A 101 -7.09 9.02 2.32
N LEU A 102 -8.32 8.59 2.64
CA LEU A 102 -9.55 9.23 2.18
C LEU A 102 -9.63 10.68 2.64
N LYS A 103 -9.37 10.95 3.94
CA LYS A 103 -9.32 12.31 4.48
C LYS A 103 -8.34 13.19 3.70
N GLN A 104 -7.15 12.67 3.40
CA GLN A 104 -6.15 13.41 2.63
C GLN A 104 -6.59 13.63 1.18
N SER A 105 -7.31 12.66 0.60
CA SER A 105 -7.89 12.77 -0.74
C SER A 105 -8.98 13.84 -0.83
N GLU A 106 -9.86 13.90 0.16
CA GLU A 106 -10.91 14.93 0.24
C GLU A 106 -10.29 16.31 0.41
N ALA A 107 -9.31 16.46 1.31
CA ALA A 107 -8.55 17.70 1.45
C ALA A 107 -7.86 18.11 0.13
N LEU A 108 -7.31 17.14 -0.63
CA LEU A 108 -6.72 17.39 -1.94
C LEU A 108 -7.78 17.94 -2.91
N GLY A 109 -8.93 17.29 -3.01
CA GLY A 109 -10.05 17.72 -3.86
C GLY A 109 -10.59 19.10 -3.47
N PHE A 110 -10.66 19.37 -2.17
CA PHE A 110 -11.09 20.65 -1.62
C PHE A 110 -10.16 21.79 -2.02
N TYR A 111 -8.86 21.71 -1.68
CA TYR A 111 -7.88 22.75 -2.03
C TYR A 111 -7.80 22.95 -3.55
N SER A 112 -7.91 21.87 -4.31
CA SER A 112 -7.93 21.91 -5.77
C SER A 112 -9.15 22.68 -6.30
N SER A 113 -10.32 22.46 -5.70
CA SER A 113 -11.55 23.20 -6.05
C SER A 113 -11.45 24.69 -5.70
N MET A 114 -10.77 25.04 -4.61
CA MET A 114 -10.51 26.42 -4.23
C MET A 114 -9.55 27.11 -5.21
N LEU A 115 -8.52 26.40 -5.71
CA LEU A 115 -7.62 26.93 -6.73
C LEU A 115 -8.35 27.29 -8.03
N LEU A 116 -9.32 26.48 -8.46
CA LEU A 116 -10.11 26.77 -9.65
C LEU A 116 -10.98 28.02 -9.52
N LYS A 117 -11.41 28.34 -8.30
CA LYS A 117 -12.29 29.48 -7.99
C LYS A 117 -11.54 30.74 -7.57
N ALA A 118 -10.24 30.64 -7.31
CA ALA A 118 -9.44 31.77 -6.86
C ALA A 118 -9.54 32.95 -7.83
N GLN A 119 -9.79 34.15 -7.28
CA GLN A 119 -9.98 35.36 -8.07
C GLN A 119 -8.70 36.22 -8.14
N SER A 120 -7.74 35.96 -7.25
CA SER A 120 -6.43 36.63 -7.24
C SER A 120 -5.28 35.65 -7.09
N ILE A 121 -4.08 36.11 -7.47
CA ILE A 121 -2.84 35.33 -7.34
C ILE A 121 -2.48 35.10 -5.88
N GLU A 122 -2.73 36.08 -5.00
CA GLU A 122 -2.48 35.98 -3.57
C GLU A 122 -3.38 34.91 -2.92
N GLU A 123 -4.66 34.87 -3.32
CA GLU A 123 -5.59 33.86 -2.85
C GLU A 123 -5.19 32.46 -3.34
N ALA A 124 -4.94 32.33 -4.64
CA ALA A 124 -4.46 31.11 -5.25
C ALA A 124 -3.18 30.58 -4.60
N SER A 125 -2.22 31.46 -4.31
CA SER A 125 -0.94 31.07 -3.70
C SER A 125 -1.12 30.45 -2.31
N ARG A 126 -2.08 30.95 -1.52
CA ARG A 126 -2.42 30.38 -0.20
C ARG A 126 -3.01 28.98 -0.33
N TYR A 127 -3.95 28.78 -1.25
CA TYR A 127 -4.52 27.45 -1.50
C TYR A 127 -3.48 26.48 -2.06
N LEU A 128 -2.55 26.96 -2.89
CA LEU A 128 -1.51 26.16 -3.50
C LEU A 128 -0.51 25.64 -2.44
N GLN A 129 -0.20 26.48 -1.45
CA GLN A 129 0.61 26.07 -0.30
C GLN A 129 -0.10 25.00 0.56
N GLY A 130 -1.41 25.15 0.77
CA GLY A 130 -2.24 24.14 1.43
C GLY A 130 -2.23 22.81 0.67
N LEU A 131 -2.44 22.87 -0.66
CA LEU A 131 -2.38 21.72 -1.54
C LEU A 131 -1.02 21.00 -1.47
N LEU A 132 0.08 21.74 -1.45
CA LEU A 132 1.43 21.17 -1.34
C LEU A 132 1.60 20.36 -0.04
N ASN A 133 1.05 20.84 1.08
CA ASN A 133 1.11 20.12 2.36
C ASN A 133 0.32 18.81 2.31
N VAL A 134 -0.86 18.83 1.67
CA VAL A 134 -1.67 17.61 1.46
C VAL A 134 -0.93 16.63 0.56
N VAL A 135 -0.38 17.08 -0.57
CA VAL A 135 0.40 16.23 -1.49
C VAL A 135 1.63 15.60 -0.81
N ASN A 136 2.30 16.35 0.07
CA ASN A 136 3.42 15.82 0.85
C ASN A 136 2.96 14.74 1.83
N SER A 137 1.82 14.93 2.49
CA SER A 137 1.22 13.95 3.40
C SER A 137 0.77 12.68 2.67
N LEU A 138 0.17 12.83 1.48
CA LEU A 138 -0.23 11.73 0.61
C LEU A 138 0.95 10.86 0.16
N ARG A 139 2.22 11.30 0.24
CA ARG A 139 3.35 10.41 -0.10
C ARG A 139 3.36 9.11 0.70
N ALA A 140 2.80 9.11 1.91
CA ALA A 140 2.66 7.95 2.78
C ALA A 140 1.78 6.82 2.16
N LEU A 141 0.86 7.14 1.23
CA LEU A 141 0.00 6.15 0.57
C LEU A 141 0.81 5.06 -0.17
N ARG A 142 2.04 5.36 -0.59
CA ARG A 142 2.93 4.36 -1.21
C ARG A 142 3.22 3.20 -0.28
N SER A 143 3.33 3.45 1.03
CA SER A 143 3.52 2.40 2.02
C SER A 143 2.26 1.54 2.15
N HIS A 144 1.07 2.15 2.12
CA HIS A 144 -0.20 1.42 2.11
C HIS A 144 -0.31 0.51 0.88
N TYR A 145 -0.17 1.07 -0.33
CA TYR A 145 -0.22 0.29 -1.58
C TYR A 145 0.84 -0.81 -1.60
N ARG A 146 2.07 -0.55 -1.13
CA ARG A 146 3.08 -1.60 -1.05
C ARG A 146 2.65 -2.74 -0.14
N LYS A 147 2.00 -2.48 0.99
CA LYS A 147 1.47 -3.54 1.86
C LYS A 147 0.36 -4.33 1.17
N VAL A 148 -0.60 -3.66 0.53
CA VAL A 148 -1.67 -4.34 -0.22
C VAL A 148 -1.06 -5.21 -1.34
N GLN A 149 -0.16 -4.65 -2.14
CA GLN A 149 0.50 -5.32 -3.26
C GLN A 149 1.36 -6.49 -2.84
N MET A 150 2.18 -6.33 -1.79
CA MET A 150 3.19 -7.33 -1.42
C MET A 150 2.65 -8.36 -0.42
N LEU A 151 1.58 -8.05 0.30
CA LEU A 151 1.09 -8.90 1.39
C LEU A 151 -0.29 -9.49 1.14
N LEU A 152 -1.15 -8.89 0.30
CA LEU A 152 -2.47 -9.45 0.00
C LEU A 152 -2.52 -10.12 -1.37
N PHE A 153 -1.97 -9.47 -2.40
CA PHE A 153 -2.05 -9.98 -3.76
C PHE A 153 -1.40 -11.35 -3.97
N PRO A 154 -0.23 -11.68 -3.39
CA PRO A 154 0.37 -13.00 -3.59
C PRO A 154 -0.53 -14.15 -3.13
N TYR A 155 -1.28 -13.97 -2.05
CA TYR A 155 -2.24 -14.96 -1.54
C TYR A 155 -3.47 -15.11 -2.43
N LEU A 156 -3.91 -14.03 -3.09
CA LEU A 156 -4.99 -14.07 -4.08
C LEU A 156 -4.54 -14.72 -5.39
N GLU A 157 -3.35 -14.36 -5.87
CA GLU A 157 -2.74 -14.90 -7.09
C GLU A 157 -2.52 -16.40 -6.97
N ARG A 158 -2.05 -16.87 -5.80
CA ARG A 158 -1.90 -18.30 -5.51
C ARG A 158 -3.21 -19.07 -5.63
N ARG A 159 -4.33 -18.43 -5.30
CA ARG A 159 -5.69 -18.99 -5.44
C ARG A 159 -6.26 -18.84 -6.86
N GLY A 160 -5.50 -18.30 -7.81
CA GLY A 160 -5.91 -18.06 -9.19
C GLY A 160 -6.65 -16.75 -9.42
N ILE A 161 -6.76 -15.88 -8.40
CA ILE A 161 -7.41 -14.57 -8.51
C ILE A 161 -6.38 -13.53 -8.96
N ILE A 162 -6.13 -13.45 -10.26
CA ILE A 162 -5.07 -12.60 -10.85
C ILE A 162 -5.60 -11.24 -11.30
N ALA A 163 -6.84 -11.18 -11.80
CA ALA A 163 -7.40 -9.98 -12.42
C ALA A 163 -7.52 -8.81 -11.43
N ILE A 164 -7.89 -9.09 -10.18
CA ILE A 164 -8.09 -8.07 -9.14
C ILE A 164 -6.76 -7.39 -8.75
N PRO A 165 -5.71 -8.14 -8.33
CA PRO A 165 -4.37 -7.59 -8.13
C PRO A 165 -3.88 -6.73 -9.29
N ARG A 166 -3.98 -7.23 -10.53
CA ARG A 166 -3.48 -6.50 -11.71
C ARG A 166 -4.18 -5.18 -11.95
N VAL A 167 -5.52 -5.16 -11.82
CA VAL A 167 -6.31 -3.94 -12.05
C VAL A 167 -6.06 -2.93 -10.93
N LEU A 168 -6.05 -3.35 -9.67
CA LEU A 168 -5.79 -2.46 -8.54
C LEU A 168 -4.38 -1.87 -8.61
N TRP A 169 -3.35 -2.71 -8.79
CA TRP A 169 -1.96 -2.24 -8.93
C TRP A 169 -1.83 -1.23 -10.07
N GLY A 170 -2.39 -1.53 -11.25
CA GLY A 170 -2.32 -0.62 -12.39
C GLY A 170 -2.89 0.77 -12.08
N ARG A 171 -3.98 0.85 -11.30
CA ARG A 171 -4.58 2.13 -10.89
C ARG A 171 -3.80 2.81 -9.76
N GLU A 172 -3.28 2.05 -8.80
CA GLU A 172 -2.40 2.56 -7.75
C GLU A 172 -1.14 3.20 -8.34
N ASP A 173 -0.51 2.56 -9.34
CA ASP A 173 0.65 3.12 -10.05
C ASP A 173 0.31 4.41 -10.79
N GLN A 174 -0.83 4.45 -11.49
CA GLN A 174 -1.33 5.67 -12.14
C GLN A 174 -1.47 6.83 -11.14
N VAL A 175 -2.05 6.58 -9.96
CA VAL A 175 -2.14 7.58 -8.88
C VAL A 175 -0.76 8.04 -8.43
N VAL A 176 0.18 7.13 -8.22
CA VAL A 176 1.56 7.46 -7.81
C VAL A 176 2.26 8.33 -8.84
N VAL A 177 2.11 8.02 -10.14
CA VAL A 177 2.66 8.81 -11.25
C VAL A 177 2.01 10.19 -11.31
N LYS A 178 0.67 10.26 -11.25
CA LYS A 178 -0.07 11.54 -11.26
C LYS A 178 0.32 12.42 -10.07
N LEU A 179 0.51 11.88 -8.87
CA LEU A 179 0.95 12.63 -7.70
C LEU A 179 2.37 13.19 -7.83
N ARG A 180 3.30 12.44 -8.46
CA ARG A 180 4.64 12.97 -8.76
C ARG A 180 4.54 14.17 -9.70
N LYS A 181 3.76 14.02 -10.78
CA LYS A 181 3.49 15.10 -11.73
C LYS A 181 2.84 16.31 -11.05
N LEU A 182 1.82 16.11 -10.22
CA LEU A 182 1.17 17.18 -9.48
C LEU A 182 2.17 17.91 -8.57
N SER A 183 3.05 17.19 -7.87
CA SER A 183 4.08 17.80 -7.04
C SER A 183 5.07 18.65 -7.84
N GLU A 184 5.37 18.30 -9.09
CA GLU A 184 6.22 19.09 -9.99
C GLU A 184 5.49 20.34 -10.50
N GLU A 185 4.23 20.19 -10.92
CA GLU A 185 3.41 21.29 -11.41
C GLU A 185 3.12 22.33 -10.31
N ILE A 186 2.91 21.90 -9.05
CA ILE A 186 2.77 22.80 -7.90
C ILE A 186 4.03 23.66 -7.73
N LYS A 187 5.22 23.06 -7.84
CA LYS A 187 6.50 23.81 -7.70
C LYS A 187 6.65 24.85 -8.79
N LYS A 188 6.35 24.49 -10.05
CA LYS A 188 6.37 25.44 -11.17
C LYS A 188 5.36 26.57 -10.98
N ALA A 189 4.15 26.26 -10.54
CA ALA A 189 3.10 27.25 -10.31
C ALA A 189 3.47 28.26 -9.20
N LEU A 190 4.22 27.84 -8.17
CA LEU A 190 4.75 28.72 -7.14
C LEU A 190 5.79 29.72 -7.69
N GLU A 191 6.51 29.36 -8.75
CA GLU A 191 7.54 30.20 -9.38
C GLU A 191 6.97 31.16 -10.44
N LEU A 192 6.06 30.67 -11.30
CA LEU A 192 5.64 31.37 -12.53
C LEU A 192 4.43 32.31 -12.36
N ARG A 193 3.68 32.20 -11.24
CA ARG A 193 2.55 33.08 -10.84
C ARG A 193 1.45 33.30 -11.88
N GLY A 194 1.30 32.42 -12.87
CA GLY A 194 0.19 32.45 -13.84
C GLY A 194 -1.08 31.81 -13.27
N LEU A 195 -2.22 32.51 -13.32
CA LEU A 195 -3.52 31.94 -12.87
C LEU A 195 -3.94 30.72 -13.68
N GLU A 196 -3.54 30.63 -14.95
CA GLU A 196 -3.85 29.48 -15.81
C GLU A 196 -3.10 28.21 -15.39
N ASP A 197 -1.79 28.32 -15.10
CA ASP A 197 -0.99 27.22 -14.56
C ASP A 197 -1.55 26.72 -13.22
N ILE A 198 -1.98 27.66 -12.36
CA ILE A 198 -2.60 27.34 -11.09
C ILE A 198 -3.93 26.59 -11.28
N ARG A 199 -4.76 27.00 -12.24
CA ARG A 199 -6.02 26.28 -12.53
C ARG A 199 -5.74 24.86 -13.01
N ARG A 200 -4.73 24.66 -13.85
CA ARG A 200 -4.30 23.33 -14.30
C ARG A 200 -3.88 22.42 -13.14
N VAL A 201 -3.19 22.98 -12.15
CA VAL A 201 -2.87 22.26 -10.90
C VAL A 201 -4.14 21.82 -10.17
N GLY A 202 -5.15 22.71 -10.08
CA GLY A 202 -6.46 22.39 -9.51
C GLY A 202 -7.19 21.28 -10.26
N GLU A 203 -7.23 21.30 -11.59
CA GLU A 203 -7.87 20.24 -12.39
C GLU A 203 -7.21 18.87 -12.14
N LEU A 204 -5.87 18.83 -12.14
CA LEU A 204 -5.11 17.62 -11.87
C LEU A 204 -5.33 17.11 -10.44
N GLY A 205 -5.40 18.00 -9.46
CA GLY A 205 -5.63 17.64 -8.07
C GLY A 205 -7.03 17.04 -7.84
N ILE A 206 -8.07 17.54 -8.51
CA ILE A 206 -9.43 16.96 -8.47
C ILE A 206 -9.44 15.55 -9.07
N ASP A 207 -8.80 15.36 -10.23
CA ASP A 207 -8.71 14.07 -10.89
C ASP A 207 -8.02 13.02 -10.01
N ILE A 208 -6.91 13.39 -9.35
CA ILE A 208 -6.19 12.52 -8.42
C ILE A 208 -7.04 12.20 -7.18
N ALA A 209 -7.69 13.20 -6.59
CA ALA A 209 -8.55 13.00 -5.42
C ALA A 209 -9.68 11.99 -5.72
N LYS A 210 -10.25 12.08 -6.93
CA LYS A 210 -11.25 11.11 -7.40
C LYS A 210 -10.66 9.70 -7.51
N ASP A 211 -9.51 9.53 -8.16
CA ASP A 211 -8.89 8.21 -8.32
C ASP A 211 -8.50 7.58 -6.98
N VAL A 212 -7.94 8.35 -6.05
CA VAL A 212 -7.58 7.88 -4.70
C VAL A 212 -8.84 7.45 -3.94
N GLY A 213 -9.90 8.27 -3.98
CA GLY A 213 -11.18 7.92 -3.35
C GLY A 213 -11.82 6.66 -3.93
N GLU A 214 -11.66 6.42 -5.24
CA GLU A 214 -12.15 5.19 -5.87
C GLU A 214 -11.37 3.94 -5.40
N LEU A 215 -10.05 4.05 -5.28
CA LEU A 215 -9.22 2.95 -4.77
C LEU A 215 -9.60 2.60 -3.34
N VAL A 216 -9.68 3.59 -2.44
CA VAL A 216 -10.11 3.39 -1.06
C VAL A 216 -11.48 2.72 -0.98
N PHE A 217 -12.43 3.16 -1.82
CA PHE A 217 -13.75 2.55 -1.87
C PHE A 217 -13.70 1.09 -2.30
N ARG A 218 -13.00 0.77 -3.39
CA ARG A 218 -12.86 -0.60 -3.89
C ARG A 218 -12.16 -1.50 -2.88
N GLU A 219 -11.12 -1.00 -2.22
CA GLU A 219 -10.41 -1.73 -1.19
C GLU A 219 -11.33 -2.07 -0.01
N ASN A 220 -11.98 -1.07 0.56
CA ASN A 220 -12.86 -1.25 1.72
C ASN A 220 -14.12 -2.08 1.41
N LYS A 221 -14.66 -1.99 0.18
CA LYS A 221 -15.92 -2.65 -0.20
C LYS A 221 -15.80 -3.97 -0.91
N ILE A 222 -14.68 -4.21 -1.56
CA ILE A 222 -14.52 -5.34 -2.46
C ILE A 222 -13.33 -6.19 -2.01
N LEU A 223 -12.14 -5.57 -1.88
CA LEU A 223 -10.93 -6.32 -1.59
C LEU A 223 -10.91 -6.83 -0.13
N PHE A 224 -11.04 -5.94 0.85
CA PHE A 224 -10.89 -6.27 2.27
C PHE A 224 -11.94 -7.28 2.76
N PRO A 225 -13.24 -7.17 2.42
CA PRO A 225 -14.21 -8.19 2.78
C PRO A 225 -13.92 -9.55 2.12
N ALA A 226 -13.44 -9.54 0.87
CA ALA A 226 -13.08 -10.76 0.18
C ALA A 226 -11.87 -11.45 0.81
N VAL A 227 -10.77 -10.74 1.06
CA VAL A 227 -9.59 -11.33 1.70
C VAL A 227 -9.88 -11.74 3.15
N TRP A 228 -10.74 -11.00 3.87
CA TRP A 228 -11.20 -11.39 5.19
C TRP A 228 -11.95 -12.73 5.17
N THR A 229 -12.74 -12.98 4.13
CA THR A 229 -13.47 -14.25 3.93
C THR A 229 -12.54 -15.39 3.47
N LEU A 230 -11.52 -15.09 2.66
CA LEU A 230 -10.68 -16.10 2.01
C LEU A 230 -9.46 -16.53 2.84
N PHE A 231 -8.91 -15.62 3.65
CA PHE A 231 -7.63 -15.84 4.33
C PHE A 231 -7.84 -16.42 5.73
N SER A 232 -7.03 -17.43 6.04
CA SER A 232 -6.95 -18.06 7.35
C SER A 232 -6.19 -17.21 8.37
N GLU A 233 -6.27 -17.58 9.65
CA GLU A 233 -5.54 -16.89 10.72
C GLU A 233 -4.02 -17.01 10.54
N GLY A 234 -3.51 -18.17 10.08
CA GLY A 234 -2.09 -18.34 9.75
C GLY A 234 -1.59 -17.39 8.66
N GLU A 235 -2.40 -17.11 7.63
CA GLU A 235 -2.06 -16.13 6.59
C GLU A 235 -2.01 -14.71 7.18
N TRP A 236 -3.01 -14.33 7.98
CA TRP A 236 -3.02 -13.04 8.67
C TRP A 236 -1.87 -12.89 9.67
N SER A 237 -1.43 -13.97 10.31
CA SER A 237 -0.25 -14.01 11.18
C SER A 237 1.03 -13.64 10.42
N ALA A 238 1.22 -14.20 9.21
CA ALA A 238 2.34 -13.82 8.34
C ALA A 238 2.24 -12.37 7.86
N ILE A 239 1.07 -11.96 7.39
CA ILE A 239 0.81 -10.59 6.91
C ILE A 239 1.08 -9.58 8.01
N ALA A 240 0.61 -9.82 9.24
CA ALA A 240 0.81 -8.91 10.37
C ALA A 240 2.30 -8.70 10.67
N LYS A 241 3.07 -9.79 10.73
CA LYS A 241 4.51 -9.73 11.01
C LYS A 241 5.26 -8.92 9.95
N ILE A 242 5.05 -9.21 8.67
CA ILE A 242 5.75 -8.52 7.58
C ILE A 242 5.25 -7.07 7.43
N ALA A 243 3.97 -6.81 7.66
CA ALA A 243 3.42 -5.46 7.65
C ALA A 243 4.03 -4.57 8.73
N ASP A 244 4.30 -5.12 9.92
CA ASP A 244 4.97 -4.40 11.01
C ASP A 244 6.42 -4.04 10.63
N GLU A 245 7.12 -4.90 9.87
CA GLU A 245 8.46 -4.60 9.32
C GLU A 245 8.42 -3.51 8.24
N ILE A 246 7.37 -3.48 7.40
CA ILE A 246 7.17 -2.42 6.39
C ILE A 246 6.76 -1.09 7.06
N GLY A 247 5.97 -1.16 8.13
CA GLY A 247 5.44 -0.03 8.88
C GLY A 247 4.02 0.41 8.46
N TRP A 248 3.26 0.86 9.45
CA TRP A 248 1.91 1.40 9.31
C TRP A 248 1.93 2.93 9.26
N ILE A 249 1.02 3.52 8.48
CA ILE A 249 0.84 4.99 8.40
C ILE A 249 -0.14 5.52 9.46
N VAL A 250 -0.67 4.64 10.30
CA VAL A 250 -1.58 4.91 11.42
C VAL A 250 -0.97 4.44 12.74
N ASP A 251 -1.48 4.96 13.87
CA ASP A 251 -1.04 4.48 15.18
C ASP A 251 -1.53 3.04 15.44
N VAL A 252 -0.65 2.21 15.99
CA VAL A 252 -0.86 0.79 16.27
C VAL A 252 -0.80 0.46 17.76
N LYS A 253 -0.64 1.46 18.64
CA LYS A 253 -0.49 1.24 20.10
C LYS A 253 -1.67 0.51 20.75
N ASP A 254 -2.88 0.70 20.26
CA ASP A 254 -4.10 0.10 20.80
C ASP A 254 -4.43 -1.27 20.15
N ARG A 255 -3.41 -2.01 19.69
CA ARG A 255 -3.61 -3.34 19.08
C ARG A 255 -4.01 -4.36 20.15
N GLU A 256 -5.23 -4.88 20.03
CA GLU A 256 -5.77 -5.93 20.91
C GLU A 256 -5.61 -7.33 20.30
N TRP A 257 -5.54 -7.43 18.97
CA TRP A 257 -5.41 -8.70 18.26
C TRP A 257 -3.98 -9.26 18.29
N SER A 258 -3.89 -10.57 18.54
CA SER A 258 -2.67 -11.36 18.43
C SER A 258 -2.98 -12.70 17.73
N PRO A 259 -2.16 -13.13 16.75
CA PRO A 259 -2.38 -14.39 16.07
C PRO A 259 -2.17 -15.59 17.02
N ARG A 260 -3.03 -16.59 16.91
CA ARG A 260 -2.91 -17.87 17.63
C ARG A 260 -2.26 -18.95 16.78
N GLU A 261 -2.31 -18.80 15.47
CA GLU A 261 -1.75 -19.74 14.50
C GLU A 261 -0.36 -19.32 14.03
N LYS A 262 0.39 -20.33 13.56
CA LYS A 262 1.71 -20.09 12.95
C LYS A 262 1.54 -19.34 11.61
N PRO A 263 2.45 -18.42 11.28
CA PRO A 263 2.50 -17.77 9.97
C PRO A 263 2.47 -18.79 8.83
N VAL A 264 1.63 -18.55 7.83
CA VAL A 264 1.55 -19.30 6.57
C VAL A 264 1.86 -18.36 5.42
N LEU A 265 2.91 -18.66 4.67
CA LEU A 265 3.34 -17.88 3.51
C LEU A 265 2.61 -18.32 2.23
N PRO A 266 2.57 -17.47 1.19
CA PRO A 266 1.79 -17.79 -0.03
C PRO A 266 2.17 -19.13 -0.67
N TYR A 267 3.45 -19.48 -0.71
CA TYR A 267 3.93 -20.72 -1.32
C TYR A 267 3.59 -21.98 -0.50
N GLU A 268 3.21 -21.83 0.78
CA GLU A 268 2.80 -22.95 1.65
C GLU A 268 1.32 -23.30 1.48
N LEU A 269 0.56 -22.45 0.78
CA LEU A 269 -0.85 -22.72 0.50
C LEU A 269 -1.01 -23.90 -0.46
N LYS A 270 -1.83 -24.86 -0.03
CA LYS A 270 -2.24 -26.03 -0.81
C LYS A 270 -3.72 -26.04 -1.18
N VAL A 271 -4.46 -25.00 -0.78
CA VAL A 271 -5.92 -25.04 -0.72
C VAL A 271 -6.53 -24.37 -1.96
N PRO A 272 -7.31 -25.09 -2.78
CA PRO A 272 -8.18 -24.45 -3.77
C PRO A 272 -9.31 -23.70 -3.05
N ILE A 273 -9.85 -22.63 -3.65
CA ILE A 273 -10.99 -21.92 -3.06
C ILE A 273 -12.19 -22.88 -2.99
N GLU A 274 -12.77 -23.04 -1.80
CA GLU A 274 -13.99 -23.84 -1.64
C GLU A 274 -15.19 -23.14 -2.27
N LEU A 275 -16.09 -23.89 -2.93
CA LEU A 275 -17.29 -23.34 -3.56
C LEU A 275 -18.16 -22.52 -2.59
N GLN A 276 -18.21 -22.92 -1.32
CA GLN A 276 -18.93 -22.19 -0.26
C GLN A 276 -18.32 -20.83 0.05
N GLN A 277 -16.99 -20.69 0.00
CA GLN A 277 -16.33 -19.41 0.20
C GLN A 277 -16.67 -18.44 -0.94
N LEU A 278 -16.76 -18.94 -2.18
CA LEU A 278 -17.18 -18.14 -3.34
C LEU A 278 -18.60 -17.59 -3.19
N GLU A 279 -19.51 -18.31 -2.54
CA GLU A 279 -20.88 -17.83 -2.31
C GLU A 279 -20.95 -16.63 -1.36
N ASN A 280 -20.00 -16.50 -0.43
CA ASN A 280 -19.96 -15.42 0.56
C ASN A 280 -19.16 -14.20 0.12
N LEU A 281 -18.51 -14.23 -1.05
CA LEU A 281 -17.77 -13.08 -1.57
C LEU A 281 -18.68 -11.93 -2.04
N PRO A 282 -18.19 -10.69 -2.08
CA PRO A 282 -18.89 -9.58 -2.72
C PRO A 282 -19.21 -9.89 -4.20
N PRO A 283 -20.42 -9.57 -4.71
CA PRO A 283 -20.82 -9.90 -6.09
C PRO A 283 -19.86 -9.37 -7.16
N GLU A 284 -19.34 -8.15 -6.96
CA GLU A 284 -18.38 -7.50 -7.85
C GLU A 284 -17.03 -8.23 -7.85
N PHE A 285 -16.60 -8.73 -6.69
CA PHE A 285 -15.39 -9.54 -6.58
C PHE A 285 -15.55 -10.85 -7.36
N LYS A 286 -16.69 -11.54 -7.20
CA LYS A 286 -16.97 -12.79 -7.91
C LYS A 286 -16.95 -12.61 -9.43
N ASP A 287 -17.65 -11.60 -9.94
CA ASP A 287 -17.72 -11.35 -11.38
C ASP A 287 -16.30 -11.13 -11.97
N ILE A 288 -15.45 -10.35 -11.30
CA ILE A 288 -14.08 -10.11 -11.76
C ILE A 288 -13.21 -11.37 -11.62
N ALA A 289 -13.28 -12.07 -10.48
CA ALA A 289 -12.50 -13.28 -10.23
C ALA A 289 -12.86 -14.42 -11.20
N LEU A 290 -14.15 -14.62 -11.48
CA LEU A 290 -14.63 -15.68 -12.36
C LEU A 290 -14.35 -15.40 -13.83
N ARG A 291 -14.32 -14.13 -14.27
CA ARG A 291 -13.96 -13.77 -15.66
C ARG A 291 -12.55 -14.17 -16.04
N GLY A 292 -11.61 -14.20 -15.09
CA GLY A 292 -10.22 -14.59 -15.31
C GLY A 292 -9.96 -16.11 -15.27
N GLY A 293 -10.95 -16.90 -14.83
CA GLY A 293 -10.77 -18.30 -14.49
C GLY A 293 -10.04 -18.47 -13.15
N LEU A 294 -10.56 -19.33 -12.27
CA LEU A 294 -9.91 -19.69 -11.02
C LEU A 294 -8.94 -20.85 -11.29
N ASN A 295 -7.72 -20.53 -11.68
CA ASN A 295 -6.64 -21.51 -11.84
C ASN A 295 -5.63 -21.31 -10.71
N PRO A 296 -5.73 -22.06 -9.60
CA PRO A 296 -4.76 -21.98 -8.52
C PRO A 296 -3.36 -22.27 -9.02
N ASP A 297 -2.39 -21.52 -8.53
CA ASP A 297 -0.98 -21.81 -8.75
C ASP A 297 -0.54 -22.89 -7.77
N THR A 298 -0.14 -24.04 -8.30
CA THR A 298 0.28 -25.22 -7.54
C THR A 298 1.79 -25.41 -7.54
N TYR A 299 2.57 -24.42 -8.00
CA TYR A 299 4.02 -24.52 -8.05
C TYR A 299 4.63 -24.70 -6.66
N GLU A 300 5.39 -25.77 -6.41
CA GLU A 300 6.08 -25.96 -5.15
C GLU A 300 7.47 -25.31 -5.21
N ILE A 301 7.76 -24.41 -4.26
CA ILE A 301 9.03 -23.64 -4.26
C ILE A 301 10.25 -24.48 -3.90
N LYS A 302 10.05 -25.60 -3.20
CA LYS A 302 11.12 -26.44 -2.66
C LYS A 302 11.03 -27.83 -3.26
N GLU A 303 12.06 -28.21 -3.99
CA GLU A 303 12.22 -29.55 -4.55
C GLU A 303 13.15 -30.42 -3.68
N GLU A 304 13.13 -31.73 -3.95
CA GLU A 304 14.04 -32.66 -3.29
C GLU A 304 15.49 -32.37 -3.70
N GLY A 305 16.34 -32.06 -2.71
CA GLY A 305 17.76 -31.73 -2.93
C GLY A 305 18.07 -30.23 -2.90
N ASP A 306 17.07 -29.37 -2.76
CA ASP A 306 17.28 -27.94 -2.57
C ASP A 306 17.91 -27.62 -1.21
N VAL A 307 18.83 -26.66 -1.24
CA VAL A 307 19.43 -26.05 -0.04
C VAL A 307 18.50 -24.92 0.42
N ASP A 308 18.10 -24.99 1.70
CA ASP A 308 17.36 -23.92 2.36
C ASP A 308 18.33 -22.81 2.79
N LEU A 309 18.22 -21.63 2.18
CA LEU A 309 19.03 -20.45 2.46
C LEU A 309 18.30 -19.43 3.34
N GLU A 310 17.18 -19.80 3.97
CA GLU A 310 16.24 -18.93 4.72
C GLU A 310 15.50 -17.89 3.85
N THR A 311 16.18 -17.31 2.86
CA THR A 311 15.62 -16.32 1.92
C THR A 311 15.26 -16.93 0.56
N GLY A 312 15.35 -18.25 0.42
CA GLY A 312 15.05 -18.96 -0.82
C GLY A 312 15.55 -20.40 -0.81
N TYR A 313 15.18 -21.14 -1.86
CA TYR A 313 15.54 -22.52 -2.10
C TYR A 313 16.30 -22.59 -3.42
N LEU A 314 17.48 -23.22 -3.42
CA LEU A 314 18.29 -23.40 -4.62
C LEU A 314 18.95 -24.77 -4.57
N ASN A 315 19.00 -25.44 -5.72
CA ASN A 315 19.82 -26.65 -5.83
C ASN A 315 21.32 -26.29 -5.95
N VAL A 316 22.17 -27.30 -5.77
CA VAL A 316 23.64 -27.12 -5.74
C VAL A 316 24.18 -26.56 -7.08
N GLU A 317 23.58 -26.90 -8.22
CA GLU A 317 24.03 -26.39 -9.52
C GLU A 317 23.64 -24.91 -9.71
N GLU A 318 22.46 -24.51 -9.26
CA GLU A 318 22.02 -23.11 -9.25
C GLU A 318 22.92 -22.26 -8.35
N VAL A 319 23.27 -22.74 -7.15
CA VAL A 319 24.22 -22.04 -6.26
C VAL A 319 25.56 -21.82 -6.95
N LYS A 320 26.10 -22.85 -7.62
CA LYS A 320 27.36 -22.74 -8.38
C LYS A 320 27.24 -21.69 -9.48
N GLU A 321 26.15 -21.70 -10.24
CA GLU A 321 25.95 -20.80 -11.36
C GLU A 321 25.69 -19.34 -10.92
N LEU A 322 24.96 -19.15 -9.82
CA LEU A 322 24.76 -17.85 -9.18
C LEU A 322 26.10 -17.23 -8.80
N ILE A 323 26.96 -17.98 -8.09
CA ILE A 323 28.25 -17.47 -7.64
C ILE A 323 29.19 -17.20 -8.82
N ARG A 324 29.15 -18.02 -9.89
CA ARG A 324 29.92 -17.78 -11.12
C ARG A 324 29.45 -16.55 -11.90
N SER A 325 28.20 -16.15 -11.73
CA SER A 325 27.62 -14.99 -12.40
C SER A 325 27.93 -13.66 -11.71
N LEU A 326 28.53 -13.68 -10.52
CA LEU A 326 28.92 -12.47 -9.81
C LEU A 326 30.10 -11.76 -10.49
N PRO A 327 30.14 -10.42 -10.53
CA PRO A 327 31.26 -9.65 -11.09
C PRO A 327 32.49 -9.60 -10.17
N ILE A 328 32.51 -10.44 -9.13
CA ILE A 328 33.57 -10.56 -8.14
C ILE A 328 34.00 -12.02 -8.01
N GLU A 329 35.29 -12.24 -7.73
CA GLU A 329 35.81 -13.54 -7.31
C GLU A 329 35.90 -13.56 -5.79
N VAL A 330 35.36 -14.62 -5.18
CA VAL A 330 35.33 -14.83 -3.74
C VAL A 330 36.23 -16.02 -3.43
N THR A 331 37.13 -15.89 -2.46
CA THR A 331 37.83 -17.03 -1.84
C THR A 331 37.43 -17.02 -0.38
N TYR A 332 36.90 -18.15 0.11
CA TYR A 332 36.47 -18.29 1.49
C TYR A 332 37.37 -19.30 2.20
N ALA A 333 37.84 -18.89 3.38
CA ALA A 333 38.51 -19.76 4.34
C ALA A 333 37.60 -19.96 5.55
N ASP A 334 37.54 -21.19 6.04
CA ASP A 334 36.70 -21.51 7.19
C ASP A 334 37.40 -21.17 8.52
N LYS A 335 36.72 -21.48 9.64
CA LYS A 335 37.23 -21.31 11.01
C LYS A 335 38.55 -22.02 11.34
N ASN A 336 39.08 -22.84 10.42
CA ASN A 336 40.35 -23.54 10.57
C ASN A 336 41.47 -22.89 9.74
N ASP A 337 41.26 -21.66 9.27
CA ASP A 337 42.16 -20.88 8.40
C ASP A 337 42.51 -21.61 7.09
N ARG A 338 41.60 -22.45 6.61
CA ARG A 338 41.80 -23.24 5.39
C ARG A 338 40.82 -22.82 4.32
N VAL A 339 41.33 -22.65 3.11
CA VAL A 339 40.51 -22.32 1.95
C VAL A 339 39.58 -23.51 1.66
N THR A 340 38.27 -23.31 1.80
CA THR A 340 37.26 -24.36 1.54
C THR A 340 36.45 -24.09 0.29
N PHE A 341 36.47 -22.84 -0.20
CA PHE A 341 35.74 -22.44 -1.38
C PHE A 341 36.47 -21.32 -2.14
N TYR A 342 36.39 -21.36 -3.46
CA TYR A 342 36.71 -20.23 -4.33
C TYR A 342 35.75 -20.19 -5.51
N SER A 343 35.42 -18.99 -6.00
CA SER A 343 34.59 -18.81 -7.19
C SER A 343 35.43 -18.57 -8.45
N GLU A 344 34.83 -18.88 -9.59
CA GLU A 344 35.37 -18.58 -10.92
C GLU A 344 34.35 -17.71 -11.66
N SER A 345 34.54 -16.39 -11.65
CA SER A 345 33.59 -15.47 -12.28
C SER A 345 33.64 -15.57 -13.80
N LYS A 346 32.46 -15.60 -14.44
CA LYS A 346 32.32 -15.54 -15.90
C LYS A 346 32.52 -14.13 -16.46
N LEU A 347 32.29 -13.11 -15.63
CA LEU A 347 32.27 -11.70 -16.04
C LEU A 347 33.60 -10.99 -15.85
N ARG A 348 34.37 -11.38 -14.82
CA ARG A 348 35.65 -10.76 -14.50
C ARG A 348 36.67 -11.82 -14.15
N LYS A 349 37.81 -11.82 -14.85
CA LYS A 349 38.96 -12.65 -14.48
C LYS A 349 39.81 -11.88 -13.49
N GLY A 350 39.83 -12.34 -12.24
CA GLY A 350 40.67 -11.82 -11.19
C GLY A 350 41.96 -12.64 -11.07
N PHE A 351 42.29 -13.04 -9.84
CA PHE A 351 43.48 -13.84 -9.59
C PHE A 351 43.14 -15.32 -9.75
N VAL A 352 43.73 -15.96 -10.75
CA VAL A 352 43.53 -17.39 -11.02
C VAL A 352 43.75 -18.21 -9.74
N ARG A 353 42.76 -19.05 -9.43
CA ARG A 353 42.82 -20.07 -8.37
C ARG A 353 42.84 -21.45 -9.02
N THR A 354 43.45 -22.40 -8.34
CA THR A 354 43.51 -23.80 -8.76
C THR A 354 42.87 -24.67 -7.70
N LYS A 355 42.27 -25.80 -8.09
CA LYS A 355 41.67 -26.76 -7.14
C LYS A 355 42.60 -27.20 -6.01
N THR A 356 43.91 -27.15 -6.22
CA THR A 356 44.94 -27.48 -5.22
C THR A 356 45.01 -26.51 -4.03
N ILE A 357 44.35 -25.36 -4.09
CA ILE A 357 44.24 -24.44 -2.94
C ILE A 357 43.24 -24.95 -1.91
N LEU A 358 42.28 -25.80 -2.28
CA LEU A 358 41.27 -26.31 -1.37
C LEU A 358 41.92 -27.13 -0.25
N GLY A 359 41.60 -26.80 1.00
CA GLY A 359 42.19 -27.35 2.21
C GLY A 359 43.54 -26.74 2.61
N ARG A 360 44.15 -25.88 1.78
CA ARG A 360 45.43 -25.21 2.09
C ARG A 360 45.22 -24.11 3.12
N ARG A 361 46.18 -23.97 4.05
CA ARG A 361 46.18 -22.86 5.02
C ARG A 361 46.38 -21.51 4.31
N LEU A 362 45.65 -20.49 4.75
CA LEU A 362 45.63 -19.16 4.14
C LEU A 362 47.03 -18.52 4.09
N GLU A 363 47.79 -18.66 5.17
CA GLU A 363 49.17 -18.18 5.32
C GLU A 363 50.11 -18.72 4.24
N PHE A 364 49.90 -19.95 3.79
CA PHE A 364 50.72 -20.58 2.76
C PHE A 364 50.24 -20.30 1.35
N CYS A 365 49.09 -19.65 1.16
CA CYS A 365 48.58 -19.31 -0.18
C CYS A 365 49.29 -18.09 -0.79
N HIS A 366 50.15 -17.43 -0.03
CA HIS A 366 50.84 -16.20 -0.39
C HIS A 366 52.36 -16.36 -0.26
N PRO A 367 53.16 -15.53 -0.96
CA PRO A 367 54.61 -15.51 -0.75
C PRO A 367 54.99 -15.24 0.71
N PRO A 368 56.09 -15.84 1.25
CA PRO A 368 56.46 -15.70 2.67
C PRO A 368 56.58 -14.26 3.16
N ARG A 369 56.96 -13.32 2.29
CA ARG A 369 57.03 -11.88 2.62
C ARG A 369 55.69 -11.26 3.03
N LEU A 370 54.55 -11.89 2.67
CA LEU A 370 53.20 -11.42 2.97
C LEU A 370 52.54 -12.19 4.12
N GLU A 371 53.17 -13.24 4.65
CA GLU A 371 52.57 -14.12 5.66
C GLU A 371 52.13 -13.36 6.92
N LYS A 372 52.99 -12.45 7.41
CA LYS A 372 52.68 -11.60 8.57
C LYS A 372 51.46 -10.70 8.35
N LEU A 373 51.33 -10.15 7.14
CA LEU A 373 50.20 -9.30 6.77
C LEU A 373 48.91 -10.12 6.66
N VAL A 374 48.98 -11.33 6.08
CA VAL A 374 47.83 -12.22 5.98
C VAL A 374 47.35 -12.62 7.37
N ARG A 375 48.26 -12.98 8.29
CA ARG A 375 47.91 -13.31 9.67
C ARG A 375 47.28 -12.14 10.41
N SER A 376 47.85 -10.93 10.31
CA SER A 376 47.28 -9.77 10.99
C SER A 376 45.86 -9.45 10.52
N VAL A 377 45.59 -9.59 9.22
CA VAL A 377 44.24 -9.38 8.67
C VAL A 377 43.26 -10.45 9.15
N VAL A 378 43.68 -11.71 9.27
CA VAL A 378 42.83 -12.78 9.82
C VAL A 378 42.54 -12.55 11.30
N ASP A 379 43.54 -12.15 12.08
CA ASP A 379 43.39 -11.88 13.52
C ASP A 379 42.48 -10.67 13.82
N GLU A 380 42.28 -9.78 12.85
CA GLU A 380 41.43 -8.58 12.95
C GLU A 380 39.95 -8.82 12.57
N LEU A 381 39.63 -9.93 11.88
CA LEU A 381 38.27 -10.32 11.47
C LEU A 381 37.57 -11.15 12.54
#